data_AF-A0A927W6A1-F1
#
_entry.id   AF-A0A927W6A1-F1
#
_cell.length_a   1.000
_cell.length_b   1.000
_cell.length_c   1.000
_cell.angle_alpha   90.00
_cell.angle_beta   90.00
_cell.angle_gamma   90.00
#
_symmetry.space_group_name_H-M   'P 1'
#
loop_
_entity.id
_entity.type
_entity.pdbx_description
1 polymer ?
#
loop_
_entity_poly.entity_id
_entity_poly.type
_entity_poly.pdbx_seq_one_letter_code
_entity_poly.pdbx_strand_id
1 'polypeptide(L)'
;MYIIVGLNILLVFIAVIYMVKNILINYRLSESGLKNGCIAILICIMVWFAGNGALVGIKIIEAEDTLEYMINNEEEVSEELDVNFVKLTIEGDKEYVKKYSLISGVSFIFFVLLAKNISKEIRERPTTSKWDLSKYK
;
A
#
# COMPACT_ATOMS: atom_id res chain seq x y z
N MET A 1 15.52 -4.55 2.77
CA MET A 1 14.22 -4.73 2.08
C MET A 1 13.03 -4.72 3.04
N TYR A 2 13.13 -5.47 4.14
CA TYR A 2 12.15 -5.59 5.23
C TYR A 2 11.36 -4.30 5.61
N ILE A 3 12.05 -3.18 5.81
CA ILE A 3 11.38 -1.90 6.19
C ILE A 3 10.41 -1.42 5.10
N ILE A 4 10.82 -1.47 3.83
CA ILE A 4 10.00 -1.02 2.70
C ILE A 4 8.77 -1.90 2.54
N VAL A 5 8.95 -3.22 2.69
CA VAL A 5 7.87 -4.20 2.65
C VAL A 5 6.88 -3.97 3.79
N GLY A 6 7.38 -3.77 5.02
CA GLY A 6 6.55 -3.46 6.19
C GLY A 6 5.73 -2.19 6.01
N LEU A 7 6.32 -1.13 5.44
CA LEU A 7 5.61 0.11 5.13
C LEU A 7 4.51 -0.08 4.06
N ASN A 8 4.78 -0.86 3.02
CA ASN A 8 3.78 -1.18 1.99
C ASN A 8 2.60 -1.96 2.58
N ILE A 9 2.86 -2.96 3.42
CA ILE A 9 1.80 -3.72 4.11
C ILE A 9 0.95 -2.76 4.97
N LEU A 10 1.58 -1.86 5.73
CA LEU A 10 0.88 -0.85 6.53
C LEU A 10 -0.02 0.05 5.67
N LEU A 11 0.47 0.51 4.52
CA LEU A 11 -0.32 1.33 3.59
C LEU A 11 -1.55 0.58 3.06
N VAL A 12 -1.41 -0.71 2.74
CA VAL A 12 -2.56 -1.56 2.33
C VAL A 12 -3.58 -1.63 3.45
N PHE A 13 -3.17 -1.86 4.70
CA PHE A 13 -4.08 -1.89 5.85
C PHE A 13 -4.85 -0.58 6.02
N ILE A 14 -4.15 0.56 5.93
CA ILE A 14 -4.80 1.88 6.01
C ILE A 14 -5.83 2.03 4.90
N ALA A 15 -5.48 1.69 3.67
CA ALA A 15 -6.37 1.80 2.51
C ALA A 15 -7.63 0.92 2.67
N VAL A 16 -7.50 -0.31 3.18
CA VAL A 16 -8.62 -1.20 3.47
C VAL A 16 -9.56 -0.61 4.53
N ILE A 17 -9.02 -0.06 5.63
CA ILE A 17 -9.82 0.58 6.68
C ILE A 17 -10.67 1.72 6.10
N TYR A 18 -10.09 2.53 5.22
CA TYR A 18 -10.83 3.62 4.57
C TYR A 18 -11.85 3.13 3.54
N MET A 19 -11.54 2.06 2.79
CA MET A 19 -12.49 1.44 1.87
C MET A 19 -13.72 0.89 2.61
N VAL A 20 -13.49 0.19 3.73
CA VAL A 20 -14.55 -0.28 4.65
C VAL A 20 -15.40 0.89 5.13
N LYS A 21 -14.78 1.97 5.61
CA LYS A 21 -15.52 3.18 6.04
C LYS A 21 -16.36 3.78 4.92
N ASN A 22 -15.83 3.83 3.70
CA ASN A 22 -16.52 4.45 2.57
C ASN A 22 -17.71 3.59 2.08
N ILE A 23 -17.55 2.27 2.01
CA ILE A 23 -18.58 1.34 1.49
C ILE A 23 -19.60 0.95 2.57
N LEU A 24 -19.16 0.41 3.71
CA LEU A 24 -20.05 -0.19 4.72
C LEU A 24 -20.85 0.85 5.50
N ILE A 25 -20.24 2.00 5.79
CA ILE A 25 -20.90 3.07 6.57
C ILE A 25 -21.67 4.02 5.63
N ASN A 26 -21.59 3.80 4.31
CA ASN A 26 -22.13 4.70 3.29
C ASN A 26 -21.72 6.16 3.57
N TYR A 27 -20.47 6.31 4.03
CA TYR A 27 -19.96 7.54 4.63
C TYR A 27 -19.56 8.48 3.49
N ARG A 28 -20.44 9.45 3.17
CA ARG A 28 -20.06 10.53 2.26
C ARG A 28 -18.99 11.38 2.93
N LEU A 29 -17.76 11.24 2.45
CA LEU A 29 -16.64 12.07 2.89
C LEU A 29 -16.93 13.54 2.57
N SER A 30 -17.28 13.89 1.33
CA SER A 30 -17.68 15.26 0.93
C SER A 30 -19.06 15.30 0.28
N GLU A 31 -19.71 16.47 0.29
CA GLU A 31 -20.89 16.76 -0.55
C GLU A 31 -20.53 16.75 -2.05
N SER A 32 -19.29 17.09 -2.37
CA SER A 32 -18.76 17.02 -3.72
C SER A 32 -18.51 15.56 -4.12
N GLY A 33 -19.33 15.05 -5.04
CA GLY A 33 -19.15 13.71 -5.63
C GLY A 33 -17.77 13.51 -6.28
N LEU A 34 -17.17 14.59 -6.79
CA LEU A 34 -15.84 14.56 -7.41
C LEU A 34 -14.74 14.25 -6.38
N LYS A 35 -14.77 14.87 -5.20
CA LYS A 35 -13.78 14.60 -4.13
C LYS A 35 -13.85 13.17 -3.62
N ASN A 36 -15.05 12.61 -3.49
CA ASN A 36 -15.24 11.20 -3.10
C ASN A 36 -14.71 10.25 -4.19
N GLY A 37 -14.94 10.58 -5.47
CA GLY A 37 -14.38 9.84 -6.60
C GLY A 37 -12.84 9.86 -6.60
N CYS A 38 -12.22 11.03 -6.40
CA CYS A 38 -10.77 11.16 -6.29
C CYS A 38 -10.21 10.33 -5.13
N ILE A 39 -10.87 10.32 -3.97
CA ILE A 39 -10.45 9.47 -2.85
C ILE A 39 -10.53 7.98 -3.20
N ALA A 40 -11.62 7.54 -3.83
CA ALA A 40 -11.75 6.14 -4.23
C ALA A 40 -10.62 5.73 -5.21
N ILE A 41 -10.31 6.58 -6.19
CA ILE A 41 -9.21 6.34 -7.13
C ILE A 41 -7.87 6.25 -6.41
N LEU A 42 -7.60 7.18 -5.48
CA LEU A 42 -6.35 7.17 -4.71
C LEU A 42 -6.22 5.92 -3.84
N ILE A 43 -7.32 5.45 -3.22
CA ILE A 43 -7.34 4.19 -2.48
C ILE A 43 -7.00 3.01 -3.39
N CYS A 44 -7.59 2.94 -4.58
CA CYS A 44 -7.29 1.87 -5.54
C CYS A 44 -5.80 1.88 -5.96
N ILE A 45 -5.25 3.06 -6.26
CA ILE A 45 -3.83 3.22 -6.60
C ILE A 45 -2.95 2.76 -5.43
N MET A 46 -3.24 3.20 -4.20
CA MET A 46 -2.47 2.79 -3.02
C MET A 46 -2.50 1.28 -2.82
N VAL A 47 -3.68 0.64 -2.86
CA VAL A 47 -3.80 -0.82 -2.70
C VAL A 47 -3.05 -1.56 -3.80
N TRP A 48 -3.18 -1.13 -5.05
CA TRP A 48 -2.52 -1.77 -6.18
C TRP A 48 -1.00 -1.69 -6.06
N PHE A 49 -0.45 -0.48 -5.90
CA PHE A 49 1.01 -0.30 -5.88
C PHE A 49 1.64 -0.79 -4.57
N ALA A 50 1.04 -0.52 -3.42
CA ALA A 50 1.58 -1.03 -2.15
C ALA A 50 1.42 -2.55 -2.03
N GLY A 51 0.31 -3.12 -2.51
CA GLY A 51 0.09 -4.57 -2.54
C GLY A 51 1.12 -5.29 -3.41
N ASN A 52 1.33 -4.81 -4.64
CA ASN A 52 2.36 -5.38 -5.52
C ASN A 52 3.78 -5.16 -4.95
N GLY A 53 4.06 -3.99 -4.37
CA GLY A 53 5.35 -3.71 -3.71
C GLY A 53 5.62 -4.64 -2.52
N ALA A 54 4.60 -4.98 -1.74
CA ALA A 54 4.70 -5.94 -0.65
C ALA A 54 4.94 -7.37 -1.17
N LEU A 55 4.15 -7.83 -2.15
CA LEU A 55 4.26 -9.19 -2.70
C LEU A 55 5.62 -9.45 -3.34
N VAL A 56 6.09 -8.53 -4.19
CA VAL A 56 7.41 -8.66 -4.83
C VAL A 56 8.51 -8.53 -3.78
N GLY A 57 8.35 -7.64 -2.80
CA GLY A 57 9.32 -7.47 -1.73
C GLY A 57 9.49 -8.67 -0.80
N ILE A 58 8.42 -9.43 -0.53
CA ILE A 58 8.49 -10.70 0.23
C ILE A 58 9.30 -11.74 -0.55
N LYS A 59 9.02 -11.89 -1.85
CA LYS A 59 9.78 -12.83 -2.72
C LYS A 59 11.27 -12.51 -2.77
N ILE A 60 11.62 -11.22 -2.80
CA ILE A 60 13.02 -10.79 -2.76
C ILE A 60 13.66 -11.16 -1.43
N ILE A 61 12.97 -10.96 -0.31
CA ILE A 61 13.47 -11.33 1.01
C ILE A 61 13.76 -12.85 1.06
N GLU A 62 12.82 -13.68 0.60
CA GLU A 62 13.00 -15.13 0.55
C GLU A 62 14.19 -15.53 -0.34
N ALA A 63 14.35 -14.86 -1.48
CA ALA A 63 15.48 -15.08 -2.39
C ALA A 63 16.82 -14.63 -1.80
N GLU A 64 16.86 -13.53 -1.04
CA GLU A 64 18.05 -13.06 -0.33
C GLU A 64 18.48 -14.06 0.76
N ASP A 65 17.53 -14.53 1.57
CA ASP A 65 17.79 -15.50 2.64
C ASP A 65 18.28 -16.85 2.06
N THR A 66 17.69 -17.28 0.94
CA THR A 66 18.09 -18.52 0.23
C THR A 66 19.50 -18.38 -0.36
N LEU A 67 19.83 -17.22 -0.94
CA LEU A 67 21.16 -16.94 -1.48
C LEU A 67 22.22 -16.92 -0.36
N GLU A 68 21.90 -16.30 0.78
CA GLU A 68 22.78 -16.27 1.95
C GLU A 68 23.04 -17.68 2.49
N TYR A 69 22.02 -18.54 2.52
CA TYR A 69 22.18 -19.95 2.88
C TYR A 69 23.10 -20.71 1.92
N MET A 70 22.95 -20.51 0.60
CA MET A 70 23.79 -21.17 -0.43
C MET A 70 25.25 -20.73 -0.34
N ILE A 71 25.50 -19.44 -0.10
CA ILE A 71 26.87 -18.89 0.03
C ILE A 71 27.54 -19.40 1.31
N ASN A 72 26.79 -19.57 2.40
CA ASN A 72 27.37 -19.98 3.68
C ASN A 72 27.56 -21.51 3.82
N ASN A 73 26.96 -22.33 2.95
CA ASN A 73 27.01 -23.80 3.00
C ASN A 73 27.59 -24.41 1.71
N GLU A 74 28.70 -23.83 1.21
CA GLU A 74 29.38 -24.12 -0.07
C GLU A 74 29.68 -25.60 -0.42
N GLU A 75 29.39 -26.59 0.44
CA GLU A 75 29.81 -27.98 0.24
C GLU A 75 28.78 -28.96 -0.37
N GLU A 76 27.49 -28.61 -0.54
CA GLU A 76 26.48 -29.62 -0.97
C GLU A 76 25.60 -29.31 -2.19
N VAL A 77 25.71 -28.16 -2.85
CA VAL A 77 24.84 -27.86 -4.02
C VAL A 77 25.64 -27.82 -5.32
N SER A 78 25.90 -29.02 -5.83
CA SER A 78 26.17 -29.27 -7.24
C SER A 78 24.89 -29.00 -8.05
N GLU A 79 24.59 -27.75 -8.35
CA GLU A 79 23.71 -27.41 -9.48
C GLU A 79 24.02 -25.98 -9.96
N GLU A 80 24.06 -25.82 -11.28
CA GLU A 80 24.42 -24.63 -12.06
C GLU A 80 23.46 -23.44 -11.88
N LEU A 81 23.05 -23.12 -10.65
CA LEU A 81 22.34 -21.87 -10.39
C LEU A 81 23.38 -20.74 -10.39
N ASP A 82 23.48 -20.01 -11.51
CA ASP A 82 24.38 -18.87 -11.62
C ASP A 82 24.00 -17.80 -10.58
N VAL A 83 24.76 -17.78 -9.49
CA VAL A 83 24.62 -16.83 -8.37
C VAL A 83 24.57 -15.39 -8.87
N ASN A 84 25.25 -15.06 -9.97
CA ASN A 84 25.21 -13.73 -10.55
C ASN A 84 23.87 -13.41 -11.23
N PHE A 85 23.24 -14.40 -11.88
CA PHE A 85 21.91 -14.25 -12.47
C PHE A 85 20.84 -14.00 -11.38
N VAL A 86 20.92 -14.73 -10.27
CA VAL A 86 20.02 -14.52 -9.12
C VAL A 86 20.22 -13.13 -8.51
N LYS A 87 21.47 -12.69 -8.31
CA LYS A 87 21.78 -11.34 -7.80
C LYS A 87 21.23 -10.23 -8.71
N LEU A 88 21.41 -10.34 -10.03
CA LEU A 88 20.90 -9.37 -11.00
C LEU A 88 19.36 -9.30 -10.99
N THR A 89 18.70 -10.45 -10.87
CA THR A 89 17.23 -10.54 -10.80
C THR A 89 16.71 -9.87 -9.53
N ILE A 90 17.33 -10.15 -8.38
CA ILE A 90 17.03 -9.50 -7.09
C ILE A 90 17.20 -7.98 -7.19
N GLU A 91 18.25 -7.49 -7.84
CA GLU A 91 18.54 -6.07 -7.94
C GLU A 91 17.54 -5.33 -8.84
N GLY A 92 17.15 -5.95 -9.95
CA GLY A 92 16.06 -5.46 -10.81
C GLY A 92 14.72 -5.37 -10.06
N ASP A 93 14.34 -6.45 -9.36
CA ASP A 93 13.08 -6.49 -8.62
C ASP A 93 13.07 -5.51 -7.44
N LYS A 94 14.22 -5.26 -6.80
CA LYS A 94 14.36 -4.19 -5.79
C LYS A 94 14.03 -2.81 -6.34
N GLU A 95 14.44 -2.51 -7.57
CA GLU A 95 14.13 -1.24 -8.21
C GLU A 95 12.62 -1.09 -8.45
N TYR A 96 11.96 -2.16 -8.89
CA TYR A 96 10.50 -2.19 -9.04
C TYR A 96 9.77 -1.95 -7.71
N VAL A 97 10.19 -2.61 -6.63
CA VAL A 97 9.60 -2.41 -5.29
C VAL A 97 9.79 -0.97 -4.82
N LYS A 98 10.94 -0.35 -5.05
CA LYS A 98 11.18 1.07 -4.73
C LYS A 98 10.24 1.98 -5.52
N LYS A 99 10.07 1.76 -6.83
CA LYS A 99 9.14 2.53 -7.67
C LYS A 99 7.70 2.41 -7.18
N TYR A 100 7.24 1.20 -6.88
CA TYR A 100 5.89 0.96 -6.35
C TYR A 100 5.68 1.63 -4.99
N SER A 101 6.67 1.57 -4.11
CA SER A 101 6.63 2.22 -2.80
C SER A 101 6.58 3.75 -2.92
N LEU A 102 7.27 4.31 -3.91
CA LEU A 102 7.24 5.75 -4.15
C LEU A 102 5.88 6.20 -4.69
N ILE A 103 5.30 5.46 -5.65
CA ILE A 103 3.96 5.75 -6.20
C ILE A 103 2.90 5.66 -5.10
N SER A 104 2.92 4.60 -4.29
CA SER A 104 1.98 4.43 -3.19
C SER A 104 2.16 5.52 -2.12
N GLY A 105 3.40 5.89 -1.77
CA GLY A 105 3.69 6.95 -0.84
C GLY A 105 3.22 8.33 -1.30
N VAL A 106 3.48 8.70 -2.56
CA VAL A 106 2.98 9.96 -3.14
C VAL A 106 1.45 9.97 -3.14
N SER A 107 0.82 8.87 -3.54
CA SER A 107 -0.64 8.75 -3.53
C SER A 107 -1.23 8.88 -2.13
N PHE A 108 -0.56 8.34 -1.11
CA PHE A 108 -0.95 8.49 0.28
C PHE A 108 -0.89 9.94 0.77
N ILE A 109 0.14 10.70 0.39
CA ILE A 109 0.23 12.13 0.73
C ILE A 109 -0.97 12.90 0.16
N PHE A 110 -1.29 12.71 -1.13
CA PHE A 110 -2.45 13.35 -1.76
C PHE A 110 -3.77 12.92 -1.11
N PHE A 111 -3.90 11.64 -0.79
CA PHE A 111 -5.05 11.11 -0.06
C PHE A 111 -5.23 11.79 1.30
N VAL A 112 -4.16 11.93 2.09
CA VAL A 112 -4.20 12.61 3.40
C VAL A 112 -4.56 14.09 3.25
N LEU A 113 -4.02 14.78 2.26
CA LEU A 113 -4.34 16.20 1.99
C LEU A 113 -5.82 16.38 1.63
N LEU A 114 -6.35 15.52 0.76
CA LEU A 114 -7.77 15.54 0.40
C LEU A 114 -8.66 15.18 1.59
N ALA A 115 -8.31 14.14 2.36
CA ALA A 115 -9.05 13.75 3.55
C ALA A 115 -9.08 14.88 4.59
N LYS A 116 -7.97 15.62 4.78
CA LYS A 116 -7.92 16.80 5.65
C LYS A 116 -8.80 17.95 5.11
N ASN A 117 -8.73 18.23 3.81
CA ASN A 117 -9.56 19.25 3.17
C ASN A 117 -11.05 18.95 3.38
N ILE A 118 -11.44 17.69 3.18
CA ILE A 118 -12.80 17.23 3.40
C ILE A 118 -13.18 17.28 4.88
N SER A 119 -12.30 16.85 5.79
CA SER A 119 -12.59 16.94 7.23
C SER A 119 -12.83 18.38 7.68
N LYS A 120 -12.16 19.36 7.07
CA LYS A 120 -12.41 20.78 7.29
C LYS A 120 -13.79 21.20 6.75
N GLU A 121 -14.14 20.75 5.55
CA GLU A 121 -15.46 20.98 4.94
C GLU A 121 -16.59 20.43 5.83
N ILE A 122 -16.48 19.20 6.33
CA ILE A 122 -17.47 18.59 7.24
C ILE A 122 -17.57 19.39 8.55
N ARG A 123 -16.46 19.90 9.08
CA ARG A 123 -16.47 20.71 10.32
C ARG A 123 -17.21 22.04 10.13
N GLU A 124 -17.07 22.65 8.95
CA GLU A 124 -17.73 23.91 8.60
C GLU A 124 -19.19 23.70 8.16
N ARG A 125 -19.49 22.55 7.55
CA ARG A 125 -20.80 22.13 7.07
C ARG A 125 -20.99 20.62 7.33
N PRO A 126 -21.58 20.23 8.46
CA PRO A 126 -21.68 18.82 8.82
C PRO A 126 -22.58 18.08 7.83
N THR A 127 -21.98 17.19 7.06
CA THR A 127 -22.71 16.24 6.22
C THR A 127 -23.23 15.11 7.09
N THR A 128 -24.54 14.92 7.12
CA THR A 128 -25.11 13.82 7.93
C THR A 128 -24.84 12.47 7.27
N SER A 129 -24.18 11.57 8.01
CA SER A 129 -24.18 10.13 7.70
C SER A 129 -25.62 9.60 7.78
N LYS A 130 -25.97 8.61 6.94
CA LYS A 130 -27.25 7.90 7.05
C LYS A 130 -27.35 7.12 8.37
N TRP A 131 -26.22 6.77 8.97
CA TRP A 131 -26.10 6.04 10.24
C TRP A 131 -25.71 6.95 11.41
N ASP A 132 -26.14 8.21 11.36
CA ASP A 132 -25.97 9.12 12.49
C ASP A 132 -26.85 8.64 13.65
N LEU A 133 -26.24 7.98 14.64
CA LEU A 133 -26.89 7.49 15.85
C LEU A 133 -27.58 8.61 16.64
N SER A 134 -27.20 9.87 16.42
CA SER A 134 -27.89 11.01 17.03
C SER A 134 -29.30 11.24 16.46
N LYS A 135 -29.62 10.68 15.29
CA LYS A 135 -30.96 10.73 14.68
C LYS A 135 -31.93 9.68 15.22
N TYR A 136 -31.46 8.69 16.00
CA TYR A 136 -32.28 7.62 16.58
C TYR A 136 -32.53 7.86 18.07
N LYS A 137 -32.81 9.11 18.45
CA LYS A 137 -33.11 9.53 19.83
C LYS A 137 -34.56 9.23 20.22
#